data_AF-A0A3B8MP45-F1
#
_entry.id   AF-A0A3B8MP45-F1
#
_cell.length_a   1.000
_cell.length_b   1.000
_cell.length_c   1.000
_cell.angle_alpha   90.00
_cell.angle_beta   90.00
_cell.angle_gamma   90.00
#
_symmetry.space_group_name_H-M   'P 1'
#
loop_
_entity.id
_entity.type
_entity.pdbx_description
1 polymer ?
#
loop_
_entity_poly.entity_id
_entity_poly.type
_entity_poly.pdbx_seq_one_letter_code
_entity_poly.pdbx_strand_id
1 'polypeptide(L)'
;MFSDIFHPSISAWFRDQVGEPTNVQRQAWPVIANGKHVLITAPTGSGKTLASFLWAINQLATGEMQGGRTRVLYVSPLKALNNDIQRNLLTLIEGLEQQFAADGRAFPETAAR
;
A
#
# COMPACT_ATOMS: atom_id res chain seq x y z
N MET A 1 10.38 11.54 -7.18
CA MET A 1 10.79 10.12 -7.16
C MET A 1 9.80 9.21 -6.43
N PHE A 2 9.30 9.57 -5.23
CA PHE A 2 8.15 8.88 -4.58
C PHE A 2 6.81 9.51 -4.96
N SER A 3 6.71 10.84 -4.83
CA SER A 3 5.47 11.58 -5.07
C SER A 3 4.92 11.52 -6.49
N ASP A 4 5.74 11.12 -7.47
CA ASP A 4 5.37 11.13 -8.90
C ASP A 4 4.65 9.83 -9.33
N ILE A 5 4.80 8.75 -8.56
CA ILE A 5 4.23 7.43 -8.91
C ILE A 5 3.01 7.06 -8.07
N PHE A 6 2.77 7.77 -6.98
CA PHE A 6 1.63 7.55 -6.09
C PHE A 6 0.61 8.68 -6.18
N HIS A 7 -0.67 8.34 -6.01
CA HIS A 7 -1.75 9.29 -5.89
C HIS A 7 -1.39 10.36 -4.82
N PRO A 8 -1.70 11.66 -5.05
CA PRO A 8 -1.28 12.74 -4.15
C PRO A 8 -1.68 12.52 -2.69
N SER A 9 -2.90 12.05 -2.42
CA SER A 9 -3.38 11.73 -1.07
C SER A 9 -2.62 10.59 -0.41
N ILE A 10 -2.22 9.56 -1.17
CA ILE A 10 -1.39 8.47 -0.64
C ILE A 10 0.01 9.01 -0.29
N SER A 11 0.56 9.86 -1.16
CA SER A 11 1.86 10.49 -0.93
C SER A 11 1.85 11.41 0.30
N ALA A 12 0.76 12.17 0.52
CA ALA A 12 0.57 13.02 1.69
C ALA A 12 0.49 12.18 2.96
N TRP A 13 -0.43 11.20 2.99
CA TRP A 13 -0.56 10.27 4.12
C TRP A 13 0.75 9.59 4.48
N PHE A 14 1.50 9.11 3.48
CA PHE A 14 2.76 8.41 3.74
C PHE A 14 3.78 9.34 4.39
N ARG A 15 3.94 10.57 3.90
CA ARG A 15 4.88 11.53 4.51
C ARG A 15 4.51 11.85 5.95
N ASP A 16 3.21 12.00 6.23
CA ASP A 16 2.75 12.44 7.54
C ASP A 16 2.73 11.31 8.57
N GLN A 17 2.38 10.09 8.15
CA GLN A 17 2.17 8.94 9.06
C GLN A 17 3.35 7.96 9.10
N VAL A 18 4.14 7.90 8.02
CA VAL A 18 5.25 6.93 7.87
C VAL A 18 6.60 7.65 7.78
N GLY A 19 6.63 8.83 7.17
CA GLY A 19 7.85 9.62 6.94
C GLY A 19 8.45 9.36 5.56
N GLU A 20 9.75 9.05 5.52
CA GLU A 20 10.49 8.89 4.28
C GLU A 20 10.55 7.43 3.80
N PRO A 21 10.43 7.17 2.48
CA PRO A 21 10.55 5.81 1.95
C PRO A 21 11.87 5.15 2.29
N THR A 22 11.83 3.89 2.70
CA THR A 22 13.04 3.10 2.92
C THR A 22 13.76 2.81 1.61
N ASN A 23 15.05 2.46 1.67
CA ASN A 23 15.81 2.10 0.48
C ASN A 23 15.15 0.95 -0.31
N VAL A 24 14.61 -0.04 0.41
CA VAL A 24 13.90 -1.18 -0.19
C VAL A 24 12.65 -0.74 -0.94
N GLN A 25 11.87 0.19 -0.39
CA GLN A 25 10.69 0.74 -1.04
C GLN A 25 11.05 1.53 -2.30
N ARG A 26 12.05 2.41 -2.23
CA ARG A 26 12.52 3.21 -3.37
C ARG A 26 13.00 2.34 -4.54
N GLN A 27 13.66 1.22 -4.24
CA GLN A 27 14.10 0.27 -5.26
C GLN A 27 12.96 -0.60 -5.81
N ALA A 28 12.03 -1.02 -4.95
CA ALA A 28 10.96 -1.94 -5.33
C ALA A 28 9.88 -1.26 -6.18
N TRP A 29 9.43 -0.06 -5.81
CA TRP A 29 8.26 0.55 -6.43
C TRP A 29 8.37 0.79 -7.94
N PRO A 30 9.49 1.27 -8.51
CA PRO A 30 9.60 1.41 -9.97
C PRO A 30 9.49 0.08 -10.71
N VAL A 31 9.95 -1.01 -10.10
CA VAL A 31 9.90 -2.36 -10.70
C VAL A 31 8.48 -2.92 -10.60
N ILE A 32 7.84 -2.78 -9.43
CA ILE A 32 6.45 -3.18 -9.18
C ILE A 32 5.50 -2.40 -10.12
N ALA A 33 5.70 -1.08 -10.24
CA ALA A 33 4.89 -0.21 -11.07
C ALA A 33 4.93 -0.56 -12.56
N ASN A 34 6.04 -1.14 -13.02
CA ASN A 34 6.19 -1.65 -14.38
C ASN A 34 5.60 -3.05 -14.58
N GLY A 35 4.78 -3.54 -13.65
CA GLY A 35 4.10 -4.84 -13.73
C GLY A 35 5.03 -6.06 -13.64
N LYS A 36 6.29 -5.89 -13.23
CA LYS A 36 7.25 -6.98 -13.13
C LYS A 36 7.13 -7.76 -11.82
N HIS A 37 7.46 -9.05 -11.85
CA HIS A 37 7.63 -9.83 -10.63
C HIS A 37 8.86 -9.36 -9.85
N VAL A 38 8.71 -9.20 -8.52
CA VAL A 38 9.77 -8.70 -7.65
C VAL A 38 9.98 -9.63 -6.46
N LEU A 39 11.23 -10.04 -6.24
CA LEU A 39 11.66 -10.69 -5.01
C LEU A 39 12.44 -9.66 -4.17
N ILE A 40 11.93 -9.35 -2.98
CA ILE A 40 12.56 -8.40 -2.07
C ILE A 40 13.30 -9.15 -0.95
N THR A 41 14.62 -9.04 -0.93
CA THR A 41 15.48 -9.57 0.14
C THR A 41 15.94 -8.45 1.06
N ALA A 42 15.33 -8.32 2.24
CA ALA A 42 15.71 -7.32 3.23
C ALA A 42 15.37 -7.80 4.66
N PRO A 43 16.02 -7.24 5.71
CA PRO A 43 15.68 -7.53 7.10
C PRO A 43 14.21 -7.27 7.46
N THR A 44 13.75 -7.81 8.58
CA THR A 44 12.48 -7.42 9.19
C THR A 44 12.48 -5.92 9.51
N GLY A 45 11.31 -5.29 9.53
CA GLY A 45 11.21 -3.84 9.76
C GLY A 45 11.60 -2.94 8.58
N SER A 46 12.17 -3.46 7.47
CA SER A 46 12.57 -2.63 6.32
C SER A 46 11.41 -2.09 5.44
N GLY A 47 10.15 -2.29 5.85
CA GLY A 47 8.99 -1.77 5.12
C GLY A 47 8.56 -2.58 3.89
N LYS A 48 9.00 -3.84 3.75
CA LYS A 48 8.66 -4.72 2.61
C LYS A 48 7.15 -4.87 2.39
N THR A 49 6.40 -5.08 3.47
CA THR A 49 4.94 -5.28 3.40
C THR A 49 4.22 -4.04 2.91
N LEU A 50 4.62 -2.87 3.41
CA LEU A 50 4.09 -1.60 2.94
C LEU A 50 4.45 -1.36 1.47
N ALA A 51 5.64 -1.77 1.03
CA ALA A 51 6.06 -1.64 -0.36
C ALA A 51 5.07 -2.32 -1.32
N SER A 52 4.60 -3.53 -0.99
CA SER A 52 3.64 -4.28 -1.81
C SER A 52 2.21 -3.76 -1.69
N PHE A 53 1.69 -3.56 -0.46
CA PHE A 53 0.29 -3.18 -0.27
C PHE A 53 -0.01 -1.76 -0.74
N LEU A 54 0.90 -0.81 -0.52
CA LEU A 54 0.69 0.58 -0.88
C LEU A 54 0.52 0.74 -2.40
N TRP A 55 1.28 -0.01 -3.20
CA TRP A 55 1.12 0.00 -4.65
C TRP A 55 -0.25 -0.55 -5.07
N ALA A 56 -0.69 -1.67 -4.49
CA ALA A 56 -2.01 -2.22 -4.83
C ALA A 56 -3.15 -1.24 -4.48
N ILE A 57 -3.04 -0.53 -3.35
CA ILE A 57 -3.99 0.51 -2.96
C ILE A 57 -3.92 1.71 -3.90
N ASN A 58 -2.72 2.08 -4.36
CA ASN A 58 -2.54 3.11 -5.39
C ASN A 58 -3.30 2.78 -6.68
N GLN A 59 -3.23 1.52 -7.13
CA GLN A 59 -3.98 1.09 -8.32
C GLN A 59 -5.49 1.22 -8.12
N LEU A 60 -6.00 0.96 -6.91
CA LEU A 60 -7.42 1.19 -6.58
C LEU A 60 -7.75 2.69 -6.61
N ALA A 61 -6.91 3.51 -5.99
CA ALA A 61 -7.14 4.95 -5.84
C ALA A 61 -7.06 5.73 -7.17
N THR A 62 -6.23 5.26 -8.10
CA THR A 62 -6.10 5.83 -9.46
C THR A 62 -7.14 5.29 -10.44
N GLY A 63 -7.88 4.25 -10.07
CA GLY A 63 -8.84 3.57 -10.94
C GLY A 63 -8.21 2.60 -11.95
N GLU A 64 -6.88 2.44 -11.95
CA GLU A 64 -6.17 1.45 -12.76
C GLU A 64 -6.58 0.01 -12.40
N MET A 65 -6.99 -0.20 -11.15
CA MET A 65 -7.60 -1.43 -10.68
C MET A 65 -8.98 -1.15 -10.11
N GLN A 66 -10.01 -1.75 -10.70
CA GLN A 66 -11.39 -1.61 -10.21
C GLN A 66 -11.58 -2.30 -8.85
N GLY A 67 -12.52 -1.83 -8.01
CA GLY A 67 -12.87 -2.43 -6.72
C GLY A 67 -13.82 -3.64 -6.83
N GLY A 68 -14.54 -3.94 -5.75
CA GLY A 68 -15.73 -4.81 -5.71
C GLY A 68 -15.53 -6.33 -5.83
N ARG A 69 -14.30 -6.82 -5.94
CA ARG A 69 -13.94 -8.26 -5.93
C ARG A 69 -12.48 -8.42 -5.50
N THR A 70 -12.09 -9.62 -5.10
CA THR A 70 -10.71 -9.93 -4.68
C THR A 70 -9.70 -9.56 -5.77
N ARG A 71 -8.73 -8.71 -5.42
CA ARG A 71 -7.65 -8.24 -6.32
C ARG A 71 -6.25 -8.57 -5.85
N VAL A 72 -6.06 -8.66 -4.55
CA VAL A 72 -4.77 -8.91 -3.91
C VAL A 72 -4.91 -10.15 -3.07
N LEU A 73 -4.01 -11.12 -3.27
CA LEU A 73 -3.89 -12.30 -2.45
C LEU A 73 -2.57 -12.23 -1.69
N TYR A 74 -2.65 -12.10 -0.37
CA TYR A 74 -1.51 -12.22 0.51
C TYR A 74 -1.41 -13.66 1.03
N VAL A 75 -0.22 -14.25 0.93
CA VAL A 75 0.05 -15.62 1.40
C VAL A 75 1.19 -15.58 2.40
N SER A 76 0.99 -16.21 3.54
CA SER A 76 1.97 -16.34 4.62
C SER A 76 2.08 -17.81 5.04
N PRO A 77 3.27 -18.28 5.46
CA PRO A 77 3.42 -19.60 6.06
C PRO A 77 2.83 -19.71 7.47
N LEU A 78 2.50 -18.59 8.14
CA LEU A 78 2.05 -18.57 9.54
C LEU A 78 0.72 -17.82 9.71
N LYS A 79 -0.23 -18.45 10.43
CA LYS A 79 -1.52 -17.85 10.78
C LYS A 79 -1.39 -16.61 11.66
N ALA A 80 -0.46 -16.61 12.62
CA ALA A 80 -0.22 -15.45 13.47
C ALA A 80 0.19 -14.22 12.63
N LEU A 81 1.09 -14.42 11.66
CA LEU A 81 1.50 -13.36 10.74
C LEU A 81 0.34 -12.86 9.87
N ASN A 82 -0.58 -13.73 9.44
CA ASN A 82 -1.79 -13.28 8.72
C ASN A 82 -2.63 -12.32 9.56
N ASN A 83 -2.86 -12.66 10.83
CA ASN A 83 -3.64 -11.81 11.73
C ASN A 83 -2.95 -10.45 11.96
N ASP A 84 -1.64 -10.45 12.12
CA ASP A 84 -0.87 -9.21 12.32
C ASP A 84 -0.88 -8.34 11.05
N ILE A 85 -0.73 -8.94 9.87
CA ILE A 85 -0.83 -8.22 8.59
C ILE A 85 -2.23 -7.66 8.37
N GLN A 86 -3.28 -8.43 8.68
CA GLN A 86 -4.66 -7.95 8.54
C GLN A 86 -4.89 -6.71 9.41
N ARG A 87 -4.50 -6.75 10.70
CA ARG A 87 -4.64 -5.61 11.60
C ARG A 87 -3.91 -4.36 11.10
N ASN A 88 -2.64 -4.52 10.72
CA ASN A 88 -1.84 -3.41 10.19
C ASN A 88 -2.42 -2.84 8.89
N LEU A 89 -2.97 -3.70 8.02
CA LEU A 89 -3.59 -3.27 6.77
C LEU A 89 -4.90 -2.50 7.02
N LEU A 90 -5.71 -2.91 7.99
CA LEU A 90 -6.92 -2.18 8.36
C LEU A 90 -6.58 -0.79 8.90
N THR A 91 -5.61 -0.67 9.80
CA THR A 91 -5.13 0.64 10.30
C THR A 91 -4.61 1.53 9.18
N LEU A 92 -3.87 0.95 8.22
CA LEU A 92 -3.41 1.68 7.04
C LEU A 92 -4.58 2.19 6.19
N ILE A 93 -5.58 1.35 5.94
CA ILE A 93 -6.76 1.70 5.16
C ILE A 93 -7.53 2.82 5.86
N GLU A 94 -7.75 2.73 7.17
CA GLU A 94 -8.41 3.78 7.96
C GLU A 94 -7.67 5.12 7.86
N GLY A 95 -6.34 5.12 7.97
CA GLY A 95 -5.55 6.32 7.83
C GLY A 95 -5.64 6.94 6.43
N LEU A 96 -5.69 6.10 5.38
CA LEU A 96 -5.89 6.58 4.02
C LEU A 96 -7.32 7.08 3.78
N GLU A 97 -8.35 6.43 4.32
CA GLU A 97 -9.73 6.90 4.28
C GLU A 97 -9.83 8.32 4.87
N GLN A 98 -9.19 8.56 6.01
CA GLN A 98 -9.13 9.87 6.66
C GLN A 98 -8.41 10.91 5.81
N GLN A 99 -7.25 10.56 5.23
CA GLN A 99 -6.52 11.49 4.35
C GLN A 99 -7.33 11.85 3.10
N PHE A 100 -7.96 10.87 2.45
CA PHE A 100 -8.78 11.12 1.27
C PHE A 100 -9.96 12.03 1.61
N ALA A 101 -10.62 11.80 2.76
CA ALA A 101 -11.70 12.66 3.24
C ALA A 101 -11.21 14.10 3.51
N ALA A 102 -10.02 14.27 4.13
CA ALA A 102 -9.42 15.57 4.37
C ALA A 102 -9.11 16.33 3.06
N ASP A 103 -8.74 15.60 2.00
CA ASP A 103 -8.52 16.15 0.65
C ASP A 103 -9.83 16.36 -0.14
N GLY A 104 -11.00 16.08 0.45
CA GLY A 104 -12.31 16.18 -0.21
C GLY A 104 -12.52 15.12 -1.30
N ARG A 105 -11.85 13.98 -1.22
CA ARG A 105 -11.88 12.87 -2.19
C ARG A 105 -12.53 11.63 -1.61
N ALA A 106 -13.17 10.84 -2.45
CA ALA A 106 -13.64 9.51 -2.07
C ALA A 106 -12.47 8.51 -2.07
N PHE A 107 -12.36 7.70 -1.01
CA PHE A 107 -11.47 6.55 -1.00
C PHE A 107 -12.11 5.40 -1.80
N PRO A 108 -11.34 4.62 -2.60
CA PRO A 108 -11.88 3.51 -3.37
C PRO A 108 -12.57 2.47 -2.48
N GLU A 109 -13.65 1.88 -2.98
CA GLU A 109 -14.35 0.80 -2.30
C GLU A 109 -13.43 -0.41 -2.13
N THR A 110 -13.26 -0.87 -0.90
CA THR A 110 -12.53 -2.10 -0.58
C THR A 110 -13.44 -3.09 0.11
N ALA A 111 -13.33 -4.37 -0.26
CA ALA A 111 -14.04 -5.46 0.40
C ALA A 111 -13.37 -5.86 1.74
N ALA A 112 -12.57 -4.97 2.34
CA ALA A 112 -11.74 -5.28 3.51
C ALA A 112 -12.51 -5.22 4.84
N ARG A 113 -13.85 -5.21 4.81
CA ARG A 113 -14.72 -5.17 5.99
C ARG A 113 -15.55 -6.44 6.10
#